data_AF-A0AA36MCV5-F1
#
_entry.id   AF-A0AA36MCV5-F1
#
_cell.length_a   1.000
_cell.length_b   1.000
_cell.length_c   1.000
_cell.angle_alpha   90.00
_cell.angle_beta   90.00
_cell.angle_gamma   90.00
#
_symmetry.space_group_name_H-M   'P 1'
#
loop_
_entity.id
_entity.type
_entity.pdbx_description
1 polymer ?
#
loop_
_entity_poly.entity_id
_entity_poly.type
_entity_poly.pdbx_seq_one_letter_code
_entity_poly.pdbx_strand_id
1 'polypeptide(L)'
;MILRTKEEWTSWRRPVLFWSAKYTGVCVFAVVCLLAMHNYGSSPFNTVIERYKERIPWISLKSISVESDRASVEQKKYVGLHLNTGRLGNQLFHLVSGYGIARTIDRIHYLPFENRRAHVEKYLTYLGNVFPLLNRTYVLAKKGTKQRNIKFARKFDSYANPSRLKNFTDQYLLLDFFYAQNVRYFENYVAELRAILHFSEEMKSNGSIITRSLQSHSDSMCLHVRTTDFINFHWATDVNKTVKAVNALAKKKNMSSFILFGDDQQVMINMSQVIIRDGGWKNDAVIVSDYQEAMDLYLSSQMCRSFLISATMSTFGWWLAFFAKDQSAVYYLNVTLPIAYKHRSDYFM
;
A
#
# COMPACT_ATOMS: atom_id res chain seq x y z
N MET A 1 -12.95 -18.37 24.39
CA MET A 1 -12.39 -17.24 23.62
C MET A 1 -11.47 -17.84 22.56
N ILE A 2 -11.88 -17.84 21.29
CA ILE A 2 -11.06 -18.39 20.19
C ILE A 2 -10.20 -17.24 19.66
N LEU A 3 -8.95 -17.18 20.10
CA LEU A 3 -7.92 -16.35 19.47
C LEU A 3 -7.44 -17.11 18.24
N ARG A 4 -7.63 -16.57 17.03
CA ARG A 4 -7.05 -17.16 15.82
C ARG A 4 -5.66 -16.56 15.60
N THR A 5 -4.65 -17.41 15.58
CA THR A 5 -3.33 -17.11 15.00
C THR A 5 -3.34 -17.52 13.53
N LYS A 6 -2.68 -16.76 12.66
CA LYS A 6 -2.43 -17.14 11.27
C LYS A 6 -1.26 -18.14 11.25
N GLU A 7 -1.55 -19.41 11.52
CA GLU A 7 -0.66 -20.51 11.11
C GLU A 7 -1.08 -20.98 9.71
N GLU A 8 -0.10 -21.40 8.91
CA GLU A 8 -0.15 -21.77 7.48
C GLU A 8 0.04 -20.66 6.45
N TRP A 9 1.26 -20.10 6.33
CA TRP A 9 1.82 -19.66 5.04
C TRP A 9 3.36 -19.75 5.06
N THR A 10 3.93 -20.96 5.08
CA THR A 10 5.34 -21.18 4.69
C THR A 10 5.54 -22.58 4.10
N SER A 11 5.56 -22.69 2.76
CA SER A 11 6.23 -23.82 2.08
C SER A 11 6.42 -23.60 0.57
N TRP A 12 7.24 -22.61 0.17
CA TRP A 12 7.92 -22.70 -1.13
C TRP A 12 9.37 -22.23 -0.99
N ARG A 13 10.24 -23.15 -0.56
CA ARG A 13 11.66 -23.12 -0.89
C ARG A 13 11.83 -23.79 -2.24
N ARG A 14 12.31 -23.05 -3.25
CA ARG A 14 13.12 -23.60 -4.35
C ARG A 14 14.27 -22.64 -4.67
N PRO A 15 15.42 -23.18 -5.14
CA PRO A 15 16.73 -22.56 -4.96
C PRO A 15 17.03 -21.52 -6.05
N VAL A 16 17.69 -20.44 -5.65
CA VAL A 16 18.35 -19.52 -6.58
C VAL A 16 19.66 -20.17 -7.01
N LEU A 17 19.73 -20.54 -8.28
CA LEU A 17 20.98 -20.96 -8.93
C LEU A 17 21.83 -19.74 -9.23
N PHE A 18 23.03 -19.72 -8.65
CA PHE A 18 24.15 -18.88 -9.02
C PHE A 18 24.59 -19.18 -10.46
N TRP A 19 24.72 -18.16 -11.31
CA TRP A 19 25.64 -18.19 -12.46
C TRP A 19 26.39 -16.87 -12.54
N SER A 20 27.72 -16.97 -12.42
CA SER A 20 28.69 -15.89 -12.55
C SER A 20 29.21 -15.78 -13.99
N ALA A 21 29.33 -14.54 -14.45
CA ALA A 21 30.33 -13.96 -15.38
C ALA A 21 30.85 -14.77 -16.59
N LYS A 22 30.72 -14.16 -17.78
CA LYS A 22 31.83 -13.71 -18.66
C LYS A 22 31.27 -13.30 -20.03
N TYR A 23 31.37 -12.02 -20.41
CA TYR A 23 31.69 -11.61 -21.79
C TYR A 23 32.24 -10.18 -21.75
N THR A 24 33.56 -10.10 -21.86
CA THR A 24 34.35 -8.89 -22.04
C THR A 24 34.38 -8.50 -23.51
N GLY A 25 34.14 -7.21 -23.78
CA GLY A 25 34.90 -6.48 -24.80
C GLY A 25 34.39 -6.51 -26.25
N VAL A 26 33.26 -5.87 -26.55
CA VAL A 26 33.02 -5.15 -27.83
C VAL A 26 31.97 -4.06 -27.58
N CYS A 27 32.31 -2.94 -26.92
CA CYS A 27 31.39 -1.79 -26.85
C CYS A 27 32.07 -0.42 -26.60
N VAL A 28 33.39 -0.31 -26.84
CA VAL A 28 34.11 0.95 -26.65
C VAL A 28 34.27 1.75 -27.95
N PHE A 29 34.06 1.14 -29.12
CA PHE A 29 34.19 1.84 -30.41
C PHE A 29 32.93 2.57 -30.89
N ALA A 30 31.73 2.17 -30.44
CA ALA A 30 30.48 2.80 -30.88
C ALA A 30 30.21 4.15 -30.18
N VAL A 31 30.74 4.36 -28.98
CA VAL A 31 30.50 5.58 -28.19
C VAL A 31 31.40 6.74 -28.64
N VAL A 32 32.56 6.45 -29.24
CA VAL A 32 33.49 7.49 -29.74
C VAL A 32 33.00 8.11 -31.06
N CYS A 33 32.24 7.39 -31.89
CA CYS A 33 31.69 7.96 -33.12
C CYS A 33 30.42 8.82 -32.90
N LEU A 34 29.63 8.54 -31.86
CA LEU A 34 28.42 9.33 -31.56
C LEU A 34 28.74 10.67 -30.88
N LEU A 35 29.85 10.77 -30.14
CA LEU A 35 30.27 12.02 -29.51
C LEU A 35 31.00 12.98 -30.46
N ALA A 36 31.49 12.49 -31.61
CA ALA A 36 32.08 13.34 -32.65
C ALA A 36 31.04 13.97 -33.60
N MET A 37 29.76 13.57 -33.51
CA MET A 37 28.69 14.02 -34.42
C MET A 37 27.82 15.16 -33.87
N HIS A 38 28.16 15.74 -32.71
CA HIS A 38 27.38 16.85 -32.15
C HIS A 38 27.93 18.25 -32.44
N ASN A 39 29.05 18.35 -33.16
CA ASN A 39 29.59 19.62 -33.64
C ASN A 39 29.81 19.51 -35.15
N TYR A 40 28.81 19.86 -35.96
CA TYR A 40 28.93 20.57 -37.25
C TYR A 40 27.55 20.60 -37.91
N GLY A 41 27.10 21.82 -38.24
CA GLY A 41 25.80 22.06 -38.84
C GLY A 41 25.69 21.54 -40.29
N SER A 42 24.46 21.14 -40.63
CA SER A 42 23.80 21.30 -41.94
C SER A 42 24.68 21.26 -43.22
N SER A 43 24.90 20.06 -43.78
CA SER A 43 24.97 19.74 -45.23
C SER A 43 25.15 18.22 -45.46
N PRO A 44 24.89 17.65 -46.65
CA PRO A 44 24.05 16.47 -46.82
C PRO A 44 24.81 15.13 -46.67
N PHE A 45 24.18 14.22 -45.93
CA PHE A 45 24.64 12.87 -45.58
C PHE A 45 24.92 11.92 -46.77
N ASN A 46 24.52 12.28 -47.99
CA ASN A 46 24.57 11.37 -49.14
C ASN A 46 25.96 11.25 -49.79
N THR A 47 26.88 12.21 -49.59
CA THR A 47 28.20 12.20 -50.25
C THR A 47 29.27 11.39 -49.51
N VAL A 48 29.04 11.06 -48.23
CA VAL A 48 29.99 10.27 -47.41
C VAL A 48 29.81 8.77 -47.62
N ILE A 49 28.58 8.31 -47.91
CA ILE A 49 28.28 6.89 -48.13
C ILE A 49 28.83 6.40 -49.48
N GLU A 50 28.83 7.24 -50.52
CA GLU A 50 29.37 6.87 -51.84
C GLU A 50 30.90 6.66 -51.84
N ARG A 51 31.66 7.37 -50.97
CA ARG A 51 33.13 7.18 -50.87
C ARG A 51 33.55 5.90 -50.13
N TYR A 52 32.64 5.22 -49.44
CA TYR A 52 32.95 3.98 -48.71
C TYR A 52 32.54 2.70 -49.47
N LYS A 53 31.84 2.82 -50.61
CA LYS A 53 31.42 1.68 -51.43
C LYS A 53 32.57 0.98 -52.18
N GLU A 54 33.71 1.63 -52.37
CA GLU A 54 34.82 1.06 -53.16
C GLU A 54 35.84 0.23 -52.37
N ARG A 55 35.65 0.03 -51.05
CA ARG A 55 36.67 -0.65 -50.21
C ARG A 55 36.25 -1.91 -49.46
N ILE A 56 35.02 -2.43 -49.62
CA ILE A 56 34.59 -3.68 -48.95
C ILE A 56 33.64 -4.49 -49.85
N PRO A 57 34.11 -5.49 -50.63
CA PRO A 57 33.29 -6.19 -51.63
C PRO A 57 32.26 -7.20 -51.11
N TRP A 58 32.05 -7.33 -49.79
CA TRP A 58 31.25 -8.43 -49.21
C TRP A 58 30.05 -8.01 -48.37
N ILE A 59 29.63 -6.73 -48.43
CA ILE A 59 28.40 -6.29 -47.78
C ILE A 59 27.26 -6.32 -48.80
N SER A 60 26.49 -7.41 -48.82
CA SER A 60 25.18 -7.45 -49.47
C SER A 60 24.20 -6.59 -48.67
N LEU A 61 24.05 -5.33 -49.06
CA LEU A 61 22.92 -4.50 -48.62
C LEU A 61 21.64 -5.04 -49.25
N LYS A 62 20.92 -5.91 -48.52
CA LYS A 62 19.49 -6.12 -48.79
C LYS A 62 18.83 -4.74 -48.68
N SER A 63 18.14 -4.33 -49.74
CA SER A 63 17.28 -3.16 -49.75
C SER A 63 16.34 -3.24 -48.54
N ILE A 64 16.57 -2.39 -47.56
CA ILE A 64 15.60 -2.14 -46.48
C ILE A 64 14.48 -1.36 -47.15
N SER A 65 13.40 -2.05 -47.51
CA SER A 65 12.11 -1.40 -47.67
C SER A 65 11.80 -0.74 -46.34
N VAL A 66 11.67 0.57 -46.33
CA VAL A 66 11.11 1.31 -45.20
C VAL A 66 9.62 0.98 -45.17
N GLU A 67 9.28 -0.21 -44.69
CA GLU A 67 7.97 -0.49 -44.14
C GLU A 67 7.91 0.34 -42.86
N SER A 68 7.02 1.33 -42.85
CA SER A 68 6.79 2.13 -41.65
C SER A 68 6.27 1.18 -40.57
N ASP A 69 7.15 0.78 -39.66
CA ASP A 69 6.77 0.24 -38.36
C ASP A 69 5.99 1.33 -37.61
N ARG A 70 4.71 1.48 -37.95
CA ARG A 70 3.71 2.00 -37.02
C ARG A 70 3.55 0.93 -35.94
N ALA A 71 4.54 0.83 -35.06
CA ALA A 71 4.29 0.37 -33.71
C ALA A 71 3.15 1.25 -33.19
N SER A 72 1.95 0.69 -33.13
CA SER A 72 0.80 1.38 -32.56
C SER A 72 1.24 1.82 -31.18
N VAL A 73 1.36 3.13 -30.95
CA VAL A 73 1.58 3.67 -29.60
C VAL A 73 0.38 3.20 -28.81
N GLU A 74 0.57 2.15 -28.01
CA GLU A 74 -0.53 1.54 -27.28
C GLU A 74 -1.10 2.62 -26.36
N GLN A 75 -2.32 3.04 -26.65
CA GLN A 75 -2.93 4.14 -25.96
C GLN A 75 -3.12 3.74 -24.50
N LYS A 76 -2.42 4.42 -23.59
CA LYS A 76 -2.52 4.18 -22.15
C LYS A 76 -3.99 4.16 -21.72
N LYS A 77 -4.37 3.09 -21.04
CA LYS A 77 -5.71 2.83 -20.50
C LYS A 77 -5.71 3.02 -18.98
N TYR A 78 -6.84 3.46 -18.46
CA TYR A 78 -7.00 3.87 -17.07
C TYR A 78 -8.18 3.17 -16.42
N VAL A 79 -8.10 2.97 -15.10
CA VAL A 79 -9.21 2.50 -14.26
C VAL A 79 -9.21 3.29 -12.95
N GLY A 80 -10.40 3.66 -12.48
CA GLY A 80 -10.58 4.48 -11.30
C GLY A 80 -11.77 4.01 -10.48
N LEU A 81 -11.81 4.46 -9.24
CA LEU A 81 -12.88 4.22 -8.28
C LEU A 81 -13.54 5.57 -7.95
N HIS A 82 -14.83 5.57 -7.63
CA HIS A 82 -15.48 6.78 -7.12
C HIS A 82 -14.80 7.25 -5.82
N LEU A 83 -14.74 8.56 -5.61
CA LEU A 83 -14.09 9.16 -4.45
C LEU A 83 -14.97 9.02 -3.18
N ASN A 84 -14.33 8.88 -2.02
CA ASN A 84 -15.01 8.84 -0.72
C ASN A 84 -14.51 9.93 0.24
N THR A 85 -15.32 10.23 1.26
CA THR A 85 -15.04 11.25 2.29
C THR A 85 -14.44 10.65 3.56
N GLY A 86 -13.91 9.42 3.48
CA GLY A 86 -13.27 8.76 4.62
C GLY A 86 -11.96 9.44 5.03
N ARG A 87 -11.49 9.09 6.23
CA ARG A 87 -10.21 9.55 6.78
C ARG A 87 -9.02 8.73 6.25
N LEU A 88 -7.83 8.95 6.81
CA LEU A 88 -6.56 8.37 6.35
C LEU A 88 -6.63 6.89 5.98
N GLY A 89 -7.14 6.04 6.87
CA GLY A 89 -7.23 4.59 6.61
C GLY A 89 -8.11 4.23 5.41
N ASN A 90 -9.20 4.97 5.19
CA ASN A 90 -10.08 4.77 4.03
C ASN A 90 -9.43 5.26 2.74
N GLN A 91 -8.69 6.37 2.81
CA GLN A 91 -7.97 6.90 1.64
C GLN A 91 -6.81 5.98 1.23
N LEU A 92 -6.07 5.42 2.20
CA LEU A 92 -5.04 4.41 1.92
C LEU A 92 -5.64 3.15 1.26
N PHE A 93 -6.76 2.62 1.76
CA PHE A 93 -7.45 1.50 1.12
C PHE A 93 -7.90 1.84 -0.31
N HIS A 94 -8.45 3.03 -0.53
CA HIS A 94 -8.88 3.48 -1.85
C HIS A 94 -7.72 3.50 -2.85
N LEU A 95 -6.59 4.10 -2.46
CA LEU A 95 -5.40 4.21 -3.29
C LEU A 95 -4.78 2.84 -3.60
N VAL A 96 -4.61 2.02 -2.56
CA VAL A 96 -3.93 0.74 -2.66
C VAL A 96 -4.77 -0.30 -3.40
N SER A 97 -6.08 -0.35 -3.15
CA SER A 97 -6.98 -1.22 -3.91
C SER A 97 -7.13 -0.76 -5.35
N GLY A 98 -7.22 0.55 -5.60
CA GLY A 98 -7.24 1.09 -6.97
C GLY A 98 -5.95 0.73 -7.74
N TYR A 99 -4.80 0.83 -7.07
CA TYR A 99 -3.52 0.38 -7.61
C TYR A 99 -3.53 -1.13 -7.93
N GLY A 100 -3.94 -1.99 -7.00
CA GLY A 100 -3.97 -3.44 -7.21
C GLY A 100 -4.95 -3.88 -8.31
N ILE A 101 -6.12 -3.23 -8.39
CA ILE A 101 -7.09 -3.41 -9.49
C ILE A 101 -6.42 -3.04 -10.82
N ALA A 102 -5.79 -1.87 -10.89
CA ALA A 102 -5.15 -1.37 -12.11
C ALA A 102 -4.02 -2.30 -12.58
N ARG A 103 -3.16 -2.78 -11.67
CA ARG A 103 -2.11 -3.75 -11.96
C ARG A 103 -2.66 -5.07 -12.51
N THR A 104 -3.77 -5.55 -11.97
CA THR A 104 -4.38 -6.83 -12.37
C THR A 104 -4.90 -6.82 -13.82
N ILE A 105 -5.28 -5.66 -14.34
CA ILE A 105 -5.88 -5.50 -15.67
C ILE A 105 -5.01 -4.69 -16.63
N ASP A 106 -3.75 -4.48 -16.27
CA ASP A 106 -2.76 -3.73 -17.04
C ASP A 106 -3.24 -2.33 -17.45
N ARG A 107 -3.71 -1.59 -16.46
CA ARG A 107 -4.14 -0.19 -16.59
C ARG A 107 -3.44 0.69 -15.58
N ILE A 108 -3.55 1.99 -15.79
CA ILE A 108 -3.07 3.01 -14.84
C ILE A 108 -4.21 3.38 -13.90
N HIS A 109 -3.96 3.39 -12.59
CA HIS A 109 -4.94 3.86 -11.62
C HIS A 109 -5.13 5.37 -11.78
N TYR A 110 -6.38 5.83 -11.88
CA TYR A 110 -6.70 7.25 -11.87
C TYR A 110 -7.74 7.60 -10.82
N LEU A 111 -7.62 8.82 -10.31
CA LEU A 111 -8.60 9.43 -9.42
C LEU A 111 -9.51 10.36 -10.25
N PRO A 112 -10.83 10.11 -10.30
CA PRO A 112 -11.75 10.87 -11.12
C PRO A 112 -11.91 12.33 -10.62
N PHE A 113 -12.44 13.19 -11.49
CA PHE A 113 -12.81 14.56 -11.14
C PHE A 113 -14.27 14.58 -10.67
N GLU A 114 -14.51 14.64 -9.35
CA GLU A 114 -15.83 14.52 -8.71
C GLU A 114 -16.00 15.51 -7.54
N ASN A 115 -17.21 15.68 -7.02
CA ASN A 115 -17.49 16.65 -5.95
C ASN A 115 -16.64 16.45 -4.68
N ARG A 116 -16.21 15.22 -4.40
CA ARG A 116 -15.40 14.87 -3.22
C ARG A 116 -13.90 15.12 -3.42
N ARG A 117 -13.52 15.72 -4.55
CA ARG A 117 -12.13 15.87 -4.97
C ARG A 117 -11.26 16.63 -3.99
N ALA A 118 -11.73 17.77 -3.51
CA ALA A 118 -10.98 18.61 -2.58
C ALA A 118 -10.63 17.86 -1.27
N HIS A 119 -11.57 17.06 -0.76
CA HIS A 119 -11.33 16.21 0.41
C HIS A 119 -10.24 15.19 0.15
N VAL A 120 -10.30 14.48 -0.98
CA VAL A 120 -9.30 13.47 -1.34
C VAL A 120 -7.94 14.12 -1.55
N GLU A 121 -7.84 15.22 -2.28
CA GLU A 121 -6.57 15.92 -2.55
C GLU A 121 -5.86 16.38 -1.28
N LYS A 122 -6.59 16.81 -0.24
CA LYS A 122 -6.00 17.07 1.09
C LYS A 122 -5.25 15.85 1.62
N TYR A 123 -5.83 14.65 1.51
CA TYR A 123 -5.18 13.41 1.92
C TYR A 123 -4.09 12.97 0.95
N LEU A 124 -4.18 13.24 -0.36
CA LEU A 124 -3.09 12.95 -1.29
C LEU A 124 -1.85 13.77 -0.95
N THR A 125 -2.00 15.05 -0.62
CA THR A 125 -0.88 15.89 -0.16
C THR A 125 -0.29 15.34 1.13
N TYR A 126 -1.14 15.03 2.12
CA TYR A 126 -0.68 14.47 3.39
C TYR A 126 0.04 13.13 3.22
N LEU A 127 -0.56 12.19 2.47
CA LEU A 127 0.03 10.89 2.18
C LEU A 127 1.28 10.99 1.31
N GLY A 128 1.37 11.97 0.41
CA GLY A 128 2.57 12.24 -0.37
C GLY A 128 3.76 12.66 0.48
N ASN A 129 3.51 13.40 1.56
CA ASN A 129 4.55 13.77 2.52
C ASN A 129 4.98 12.60 3.41
N VAL A 130 4.05 11.67 3.69
CA VAL A 130 4.31 10.48 4.53
C VAL A 130 4.95 9.35 3.72
N PHE A 131 4.43 9.07 2.52
CA PHE A 131 4.81 7.99 1.62
C PHE A 131 5.07 8.51 0.19
N PRO A 132 6.24 9.12 -0.08
CA PRO A 132 6.48 9.83 -1.34
C PRO A 132 6.33 8.98 -2.61
N LEU A 133 6.60 7.67 -2.53
CA LEU A 133 6.46 6.76 -3.67
C LEU A 133 4.99 6.44 -4.00
N LEU A 134 4.07 6.61 -3.05
CA LEU A 134 2.63 6.40 -3.28
C LEU A 134 2.09 7.36 -4.35
N ASN A 135 2.60 8.59 -4.42
CA ASN A 135 2.20 9.57 -5.43
C ASN A 135 2.48 9.13 -6.87
N ARG A 136 3.32 8.12 -7.08
CA ARG A 136 3.68 7.58 -8.40
C ARG A 136 2.70 6.51 -8.88
N THR A 137 1.77 6.07 -8.04
CA THR A 137 0.91 4.92 -8.35
C THR A 137 -0.43 5.30 -8.98
N TYR A 138 -0.74 6.60 -9.07
CA TYR A 138 -1.99 7.08 -9.64
C TYR A 138 -1.81 8.38 -10.43
N VAL A 139 -2.81 8.70 -11.25
CA VAL A 139 -2.92 10.00 -11.94
C VAL A 139 -4.24 10.68 -11.61
N LEU A 140 -4.28 12.00 -11.81
CA LEU A 140 -5.45 12.84 -11.57
C LEU A 140 -6.18 13.08 -12.89
N ALA A 141 -7.46 12.71 -12.98
CA ALA A 141 -8.26 13.02 -14.17
C ALA A 141 -8.56 14.51 -14.27
N LYS A 142 -8.55 15.02 -15.51
CA LYS A 142 -8.98 16.39 -15.81
C LYS A 142 -10.51 16.48 -15.82
N LYS A 143 -11.04 17.68 -15.53
CA LYS A 143 -12.46 17.97 -15.72
C LYS A 143 -12.87 17.64 -17.17
N GLY A 144 -14.00 16.97 -17.35
CA GLY A 144 -14.51 16.58 -18.66
C GLY A 144 -13.92 15.29 -19.25
N THR A 145 -13.12 14.54 -18.48
CA THR A 145 -12.63 13.21 -18.89
C THR A 145 -13.82 12.29 -19.19
N LYS A 146 -13.92 11.80 -20.43
CA LYS A 146 -14.93 10.82 -20.83
C LYS A 146 -14.56 9.45 -20.25
N GLN A 147 -15.45 8.89 -19.46
CA GLN A 147 -15.24 7.63 -18.75
C GLN A 147 -16.49 6.75 -18.84
N ARG A 148 -16.29 5.44 -18.89
CA ARG A 148 -17.38 4.46 -18.87
C ARG A 148 -17.62 4.00 -17.43
N ASN A 149 -18.85 4.19 -16.95
CA ASN A 149 -19.26 3.69 -15.64
C ASN A 149 -19.50 2.18 -15.70
N ILE A 150 -18.87 1.43 -14.79
CA ILE A 150 -18.94 -0.03 -14.72
C ILE A 150 -19.49 -0.45 -13.37
N LYS A 151 -20.59 -1.21 -13.37
CA LYS A 151 -21.07 -1.90 -12.16
C LYS A 151 -19.97 -2.85 -11.67
N PHE A 152 -19.44 -2.61 -10.47
CA PHE A 152 -18.30 -3.37 -9.95
C PHE A 152 -18.63 -4.13 -8.66
N ALA A 153 -18.52 -3.46 -7.52
CA ALA A 153 -18.68 -4.02 -6.18
C ALA A 153 -19.54 -3.05 -5.35
N ARG A 154 -20.71 -3.51 -4.87
CA ARG A 154 -21.70 -2.62 -4.23
C ARG A 154 -21.42 -2.32 -2.77
N LYS A 155 -20.87 -3.28 -2.02
CA LYS A 155 -20.56 -3.09 -0.59
C LYS A 155 -19.12 -2.64 -0.43
N PHE A 156 -18.84 -1.78 0.55
CA PHE A 156 -17.54 -1.17 0.80
C PHE A 156 -16.38 -2.19 0.94
N ASP A 157 -16.69 -3.40 1.42
CA ASP A 157 -15.78 -4.52 1.70
C ASP A 157 -15.92 -5.68 0.70
N SER A 158 -16.76 -5.57 -0.34
CA SER A 158 -16.99 -6.68 -1.27
C SER A 158 -15.87 -6.85 -2.30
N TYR A 159 -15.61 -8.11 -2.65
CA TYR A 159 -14.69 -8.49 -3.72
C TYR A 159 -15.44 -8.78 -5.03
N ALA A 160 -14.99 -8.15 -6.12
CA ALA A 160 -15.34 -8.51 -7.48
C ALA A 160 -14.03 -8.73 -8.26
N ASN A 161 -13.91 -9.84 -9.00
CA ASN A 161 -12.67 -10.14 -9.72
C ASN A 161 -12.38 -9.07 -10.80
N PRO A 162 -11.26 -8.31 -10.70
CA PRO A 162 -10.92 -7.29 -11.69
C PRO A 162 -10.71 -7.85 -13.09
N SER A 163 -10.28 -9.10 -13.24
CA SER A 163 -9.95 -9.72 -14.54
C SER A 163 -11.11 -9.69 -15.54
N ARG A 164 -12.36 -9.60 -15.07
CA ARG A 164 -13.54 -9.42 -15.94
C ARG A 164 -13.54 -8.12 -16.73
N LEU A 165 -12.66 -7.18 -16.38
CA LEU A 165 -12.53 -5.86 -17.00
C LEU A 165 -11.49 -5.82 -18.14
N LYS A 166 -10.70 -6.89 -18.34
CA LYS A 166 -9.60 -6.91 -19.33
C LYS A 166 -10.06 -6.64 -20.77
N ASN A 167 -11.25 -7.13 -21.13
CA ASN A 167 -11.79 -7.02 -22.49
C ASN A 167 -12.44 -5.66 -22.79
N PHE A 168 -12.53 -4.76 -21.82
CA PHE A 168 -13.04 -3.41 -22.08
C PHE A 168 -12.00 -2.62 -22.88
N THR A 169 -12.44 -1.98 -23.96
CA THR A 169 -11.58 -1.19 -24.84
C THR A 169 -11.56 0.29 -24.49
N ASP A 170 -12.52 0.77 -23.70
CA ASP A 170 -12.62 2.16 -23.25
C ASP A 170 -11.33 2.64 -22.58
N GLN A 171 -10.95 3.88 -22.87
CA GLN A 171 -9.74 4.49 -22.33
C GLN A 171 -9.81 4.67 -20.82
N TYR A 172 -10.97 5.08 -20.28
CA TYR A 172 -11.19 5.29 -18.84
C TYR A 172 -12.37 4.45 -18.36
N LEU A 173 -12.14 3.59 -17.38
CA LEU A 173 -13.18 2.86 -16.66
C LEU A 173 -13.36 3.44 -15.26
N LEU A 174 -14.56 3.90 -14.95
CA LEU A 174 -14.93 4.29 -13.60
C LEU A 174 -15.76 3.18 -12.97
N LEU A 175 -15.21 2.54 -11.94
CA LEU A 175 -15.89 1.46 -11.24
C LEU A 175 -16.85 2.05 -10.21
N ASP A 176 -18.09 1.55 -10.22
CA ASP A 176 -19.12 1.84 -9.21
C ASP A 176 -18.73 1.21 -7.87
N PHE A 177 -17.77 1.83 -7.20
CA PHE A 177 -17.18 1.37 -5.94
C PHE A 177 -16.43 2.52 -5.25
N PHE A 178 -16.75 2.78 -3.98
CA PHE A 178 -16.31 4.00 -3.29
C PHE A 178 -15.15 3.81 -2.29
N TYR A 179 -15.15 2.69 -1.57
CA TYR A 179 -14.25 2.48 -0.42
C TYR A 179 -13.16 1.46 -0.68
N ALA A 180 -13.46 0.40 -1.44
CA ALA A 180 -12.49 -0.64 -1.80
C ALA A 180 -11.70 -1.23 -0.60
N GLN A 181 -12.39 -1.48 0.50
CA GLN A 181 -11.80 -2.01 1.74
C GLN A 181 -11.76 -3.54 1.72
N ASN A 182 -11.07 -4.11 0.71
CA ASN A 182 -10.92 -5.55 0.60
C ASN A 182 -9.50 -5.89 0.14
N VAL A 183 -8.79 -6.67 0.95
CA VAL A 183 -7.37 -6.99 0.76
C VAL A 183 -7.09 -7.79 -0.51
N ARG A 184 -8.10 -8.53 -1.02
CA ARG A 184 -7.96 -9.37 -2.22
C ARG A 184 -7.70 -8.56 -3.50
N TYR A 185 -7.94 -7.25 -3.48
CA TYR A 185 -7.55 -6.39 -4.60
C TYR A 185 -6.05 -6.21 -4.72
N PHE A 186 -5.30 -6.46 -3.65
CA PHE A 186 -3.88 -6.16 -3.61
C PHE A 186 -3.01 -7.18 -2.85
N GLU A 187 -3.58 -8.29 -2.39
CA GLU A 187 -2.88 -9.37 -1.67
C GLU A 187 -1.66 -9.89 -2.45
N ASN A 188 -1.76 -9.99 -3.77
CA ASN A 188 -0.66 -10.43 -4.64
C ASN A 188 0.46 -9.40 -4.82
N TYR A 189 0.24 -8.16 -4.38
CA TYR A 189 1.18 -7.05 -4.54
C TYR A 189 1.70 -6.53 -3.20
N VAL A 190 1.50 -7.25 -2.09
CA VAL A 190 1.87 -6.79 -0.73
C VAL A 190 3.36 -6.43 -0.62
N ALA A 191 4.26 -7.20 -1.24
CA ALA A 191 5.69 -6.90 -1.23
C ALA A 191 6.00 -5.57 -1.95
N GLU A 192 5.38 -5.35 -3.12
CA GLU A 192 5.50 -4.10 -3.87
C GLU A 192 4.91 -2.93 -3.09
N LEU A 193 3.76 -3.14 -2.43
CA LEU A 193 3.11 -2.12 -1.60
C LEU A 193 3.93 -1.74 -0.38
N ARG A 194 4.66 -2.66 0.26
CA ARG A 194 5.59 -2.31 1.33
C ARG A 194 6.72 -1.40 0.84
N ALA A 195 7.17 -1.56 -0.40
CA ALA A 195 8.14 -0.66 -1.01
C ALA A 195 7.52 0.70 -1.38
N ILE A 196 6.27 0.72 -1.86
CA ILE A 196 5.55 1.96 -2.18
C ILE A 196 5.21 2.77 -0.91
N LEU A 197 4.77 2.09 0.15
CA LEU A 197 4.40 2.68 1.43
C LEU A 197 5.62 2.84 2.35
N HIS A 198 6.72 3.28 1.75
CA HIS A 198 7.93 3.59 2.48
C HIS A 198 7.85 5.01 3.06
N PHE A 199 8.09 5.13 4.36
CA PHE A 199 8.07 6.43 5.04
C PHE A 199 9.11 7.39 4.46
N SER A 200 8.75 8.67 4.37
CA SER A 200 9.68 9.74 3.98
C SER A 200 10.83 9.90 4.98
N GLU A 201 11.95 10.46 4.52
CA GLU A 201 13.10 10.73 5.39
C GLU A 201 12.75 11.71 6.52
N GLU A 202 11.87 12.68 6.26
CA GLU A 202 11.37 13.57 7.30
C GLU A 202 10.58 12.81 8.37
N MET A 203 9.67 11.91 7.96
CA MET A 203 8.90 11.09 8.90
C MET A 203 9.83 10.18 9.72
N LYS A 204 10.82 9.56 9.08
CA LYS A 204 11.83 8.74 9.77
C LYS A 204 12.65 9.57 10.76
N SER A 205 13.11 10.75 10.36
CA SER A 205 13.89 11.64 11.22
C SER A 205 13.10 12.03 12.46
N ASN A 206 11.90 12.58 12.27
CA ASN A 206 11.02 13.02 13.36
C ASN A 206 10.61 11.84 14.25
N GLY A 207 10.21 10.72 13.64
CA GLY A 207 9.82 9.52 14.37
C GLY A 207 11.00 8.85 15.10
N SER A 208 12.24 8.97 14.60
CA SER A 208 13.43 8.44 15.29
C SER A 208 13.70 9.14 16.62
N ILE A 209 13.35 10.43 16.73
CA ILE A 209 13.46 11.19 17.98
C ILE A 209 12.47 10.64 19.01
N ILE A 210 11.22 10.44 18.59
CA ILE A 210 10.16 9.90 19.46
C ILE A 210 10.49 8.46 19.88
N THR A 211 10.78 7.58 18.93
CA THR A 211 11.12 6.18 19.23
C THR A 211 12.32 6.03 20.17
N ARG A 212 13.32 6.94 20.10
CA ARG A 212 14.43 6.98 21.05
C ARG A 212 13.97 7.34 22.47
N SER A 213 13.07 8.32 22.62
CA SER A 213 12.49 8.64 23.93
C SER A 213 11.63 7.51 24.51
N LEU A 214 11.10 6.63 23.65
CA LEU A 214 10.24 5.50 24.03
C LEU A 214 10.97 4.16 23.94
N GLN A 215 12.30 4.12 24.03
CA GLN A 215 13.08 2.89 23.78
C GLN A 215 12.71 1.73 24.73
N SER A 216 12.25 2.03 25.95
CA SER A 216 11.77 1.06 26.94
C SER A 216 10.53 0.30 26.47
N HIS A 217 9.84 0.83 25.47
CA HIS A 217 8.64 0.25 24.85
C HIS A 217 8.93 -0.23 23.43
N SER A 218 10.20 -0.40 23.06
CA SER A 218 10.55 -1.15 21.86
C SER A 218 9.99 -2.57 21.94
N ASP A 219 9.56 -3.10 20.78
CA ASP A 219 8.95 -4.43 20.64
C ASP A 219 7.74 -4.68 21.56
N SER A 220 6.90 -3.64 21.74
CA SER A 220 5.68 -3.65 22.55
C SER A 220 4.55 -4.48 21.94
N MET A 221 3.63 -4.89 22.83
CA MET A 221 2.30 -5.37 22.47
C MET A 221 1.42 -4.16 22.16
N CYS A 222 1.15 -3.94 20.89
CA CYS A 222 0.34 -2.82 20.45
C CYS A 222 -1.14 -3.19 20.39
N LEU A 223 -1.98 -2.19 20.61
CA LEU A 223 -3.42 -2.34 20.60
C LEU A 223 -4.05 -1.15 19.88
N HIS A 224 -4.94 -1.42 18.93
CA HIS A 224 -5.84 -0.41 18.36
C HIS A 224 -7.23 -0.51 18.97
N VAL A 225 -7.74 0.61 19.46
CA VAL A 225 -9.12 0.80 19.94
C VAL A 225 -9.87 1.78 19.06
N ARG A 226 -11.17 1.56 18.90
CA ARG A 226 -12.06 2.47 18.17
C ARG A 226 -13.39 2.56 18.90
N THR A 227 -13.78 3.74 19.34
CA THR A 227 -15.01 3.94 20.12
C THR A 227 -15.97 4.92 19.47
N THR A 228 -15.52 6.13 19.15
CA THR A 228 -16.37 7.31 18.91
C THR A 228 -17.59 7.06 18.01
N ASP A 229 -17.43 7.14 16.69
CA ASP A 229 -18.48 6.89 15.71
C ASP A 229 -18.92 5.42 15.67
N PHE A 230 -18.06 4.51 16.14
CA PHE A 230 -18.29 3.07 16.15
C PHE A 230 -19.32 2.60 17.19
N ILE A 231 -19.59 3.39 18.23
CA ILE A 231 -20.66 3.12 19.19
C ILE A 231 -22.01 3.02 18.46
N ASN A 232 -22.28 3.96 17.54
CA ASN A 232 -23.53 4.02 16.79
C ASN A 232 -23.73 2.83 15.84
N PHE A 233 -22.65 2.12 15.49
CA PHE A 233 -22.69 0.97 14.60
C PHE A 233 -22.57 -0.38 15.35
N HIS A 234 -22.50 -0.35 16.68
CA HIS A 234 -22.19 -1.52 17.52
C HIS A 234 -20.89 -2.23 17.11
N TRP A 235 -19.91 -1.47 16.63
CA TRP A 235 -18.56 -1.95 16.25
C TRP A 235 -17.46 -1.43 17.19
N ALA A 236 -17.85 -0.69 18.22
CA ALA A 236 -16.91 -0.13 19.19
C ALA A 236 -16.16 -1.23 19.94
N THR A 237 -14.95 -0.89 20.36
CA THR A 237 -14.13 -1.72 21.23
C THR A 237 -14.89 -2.13 22.49
N ASP A 238 -15.01 -3.44 22.73
CA ASP A 238 -15.43 -3.98 24.02
C ASP A 238 -14.24 -3.96 24.98
N VAL A 239 -14.22 -2.98 25.90
CA VAL A 239 -13.08 -2.74 26.80
C VAL A 239 -12.75 -3.99 27.62
N ASN A 240 -13.73 -4.65 28.23
CA ASN A 240 -13.50 -5.79 29.10
C ASN A 240 -12.92 -6.99 28.34
N LYS A 241 -13.51 -7.33 27.18
CA LYS A 241 -12.96 -8.41 26.34
C LYS A 241 -11.56 -8.08 25.83
N THR A 242 -11.33 -6.83 25.48
CA THR A 242 -10.05 -6.40 24.91
C THR A 242 -8.94 -6.40 25.95
N VAL A 243 -9.18 -5.91 27.18
CA VAL A 243 -8.21 -5.98 28.27
C VAL A 243 -7.82 -7.42 28.58
N LYS A 244 -8.82 -8.32 28.69
CA LYS A 244 -8.55 -9.75 28.91
C LYS A 244 -7.72 -10.36 27.78
N ALA A 245 -8.05 -10.04 26.53
CA ALA A 245 -7.34 -10.56 25.37
C ALA A 245 -5.90 -10.04 25.29
N VAL A 246 -5.67 -8.72 25.45
CA VAL A 246 -4.33 -8.13 25.34
C VAL A 246 -3.41 -8.61 26.46
N ASN A 247 -3.91 -8.73 27.69
CA ASN A 247 -3.13 -9.26 28.81
C ASN A 247 -2.77 -10.73 28.64
N ALA A 248 -3.71 -11.56 28.16
CA ALA A 248 -3.45 -12.96 27.89
C ALA A 248 -2.43 -13.14 26.74
N LEU A 249 -2.56 -12.35 25.67
CA LEU A 249 -1.63 -12.35 24.53
C LEU A 249 -0.22 -11.92 24.95
N ALA A 250 -0.10 -10.82 25.70
CA ALA A 250 1.17 -10.32 26.19
C ALA A 250 1.89 -11.35 27.06
N LYS A 251 1.18 -12.01 28.00
CA LYS A 251 1.73 -13.13 28.80
C LYS A 251 2.19 -14.29 27.92
N LYS A 252 1.37 -14.72 26.95
CA LYS A 252 1.72 -15.80 26.01
C LYS A 252 2.95 -15.47 25.16
N LYS A 253 3.17 -14.20 24.84
CA LYS A 253 4.27 -13.71 24.00
C LYS A 253 5.47 -13.19 24.79
N ASN A 254 5.44 -13.29 26.12
CA ASN A 254 6.45 -12.77 27.03
C ASN A 254 6.73 -11.27 26.79
N MET A 255 5.67 -10.47 26.73
CA MET A 255 5.73 -9.02 26.50
C MET A 255 5.23 -8.30 27.75
N SER A 256 5.91 -7.22 28.14
CA SER A 256 5.60 -6.44 29.34
C SER A 256 5.39 -4.95 29.07
N SER A 257 5.51 -4.52 27.81
CA SER A 257 5.32 -3.14 27.35
C SER A 257 4.19 -3.09 26.33
N PHE A 258 3.43 -1.99 26.36
CA PHE A 258 2.23 -1.80 25.55
C PHE A 258 2.18 -0.41 24.95
N ILE A 259 1.60 -0.31 23.74
CA ILE A 259 1.28 0.97 23.11
C ILE A 259 -0.18 0.91 22.64
N LEU A 260 -0.97 1.88 23.09
CA LEU A 260 -2.39 2.01 22.75
C LEU A 260 -2.56 3.10 21.69
N PHE A 261 -3.21 2.73 20.59
CA PHE A 261 -3.63 3.63 19.52
C PHE A 261 -5.17 3.67 19.50
N GLY A 262 -5.74 4.82 19.18
CA GLY A 262 -7.18 4.95 19.12
C GLY A 262 -7.68 6.37 18.95
N ASP A 263 -9.00 6.53 19.02
CA ASP A 263 -9.69 7.78 18.72
C ASP A 263 -10.29 8.49 19.94
N ASP A 264 -10.21 7.90 21.12
CA ASP A 264 -10.74 8.45 22.37
C ASP A 264 -9.69 8.33 23.49
N GLN A 265 -9.09 9.47 23.82
CA GLN A 265 -8.01 9.56 24.82
C GLN A 265 -8.48 9.10 26.21
N GLN A 266 -9.69 9.48 26.62
CA GLN A 266 -10.19 9.14 27.96
C GLN A 266 -10.44 7.65 28.08
N VAL A 267 -11.03 7.03 27.05
CA VAL A 267 -11.21 5.58 27.03
C VAL A 267 -9.86 4.86 27.05
N MET A 268 -8.88 5.31 26.26
CA MET A 268 -7.54 4.71 26.26
C MET A 268 -6.82 4.84 27.60
N ILE A 269 -6.89 5.99 28.27
CA ILE A 269 -6.30 6.21 29.60
C ILE A 269 -6.98 5.32 30.64
N ASN A 270 -8.31 5.24 30.65
CA ASN A 270 -9.01 4.36 31.58
C ASN A 270 -8.66 2.89 31.31
N MET A 271 -8.57 2.51 30.04
CA MET A 271 -8.22 1.15 29.64
C MET A 271 -6.78 0.79 30.01
N SER A 272 -5.82 1.71 29.90
CA SER A 272 -4.42 1.46 30.26
C SER A 272 -4.28 1.11 31.75
N GLN A 273 -5.00 1.81 32.62
CA GLN A 273 -5.04 1.52 34.06
C GLN A 273 -5.57 0.11 34.35
N VAL A 274 -6.62 -0.32 33.64
CA VAL A 274 -7.19 -1.66 33.77
C VAL A 274 -6.24 -2.73 33.22
N ILE A 275 -5.55 -2.47 32.10
CA ILE A 275 -4.51 -3.36 31.57
C ILE A 275 -3.44 -3.61 32.62
N ILE A 276 -2.89 -2.54 33.22
CA ILE A 276 -1.84 -2.61 34.24
C ILE A 276 -2.32 -3.42 35.44
N ARG A 277 -3.45 -3.02 36.03
CA ARG A 277 -4.00 -3.64 37.24
C ARG A 277 -4.33 -5.11 37.05
N ASP A 278 -5.10 -5.46 36.01
CA ASP A 278 -5.56 -6.84 35.80
C ASP A 278 -4.44 -7.74 35.24
N GLY A 279 -3.45 -7.13 34.60
CA GLY A 279 -2.28 -7.82 34.07
C GLY A 279 -1.21 -8.12 35.13
N GLY A 280 -1.14 -7.28 36.17
CA GLY A 280 -0.04 -7.29 37.14
C GLY A 280 1.24 -6.66 36.57
N TRP A 281 1.10 -5.64 35.71
CA TRP A 281 2.23 -4.97 35.06
C TRP A 281 2.76 -3.80 35.89
N LYS A 282 3.93 -3.29 35.52
CA LYS A 282 4.47 -2.05 36.11
C LYS A 282 3.59 -0.85 35.73
N ASN A 283 3.61 0.20 36.56
CA ASN A 283 2.79 1.40 36.35
C ASN A 283 3.13 2.15 35.05
N ASP A 284 4.35 1.99 34.54
CA ASP A 284 4.86 2.60 33.30
C ASP A 284 4.78 1.65 32.09
N ALA A 285 4.17 0.48 32.23
CA ALA A 285 4.13 -0.53 31.18
C ALA A 285 3.37 -0.10 29.92
N VAL A 286 2.45 0.85 30.02
CA VAL A 286 1.52 1.22 28.94
C VAL A 286 1.73 2.67 28.53
N ILE A 287 1.94 2.90 27.23
CA ILE A 287 1.86 4.22 26.60
C ILE A 287 0.52 4.36 25.89
N VAL A 288 -0.15 5.49 26.08
CA VAL A 288 -1.30 5.90 25.29
C VAL A 288 -0.82 6.90 24.25
N SER A 289 -1.02 6.60 22.96
CA SER A 289 -0.63 7.51 21.89
C SER A 289 -1.58 8.70 21.83
N ASP A 290 -1.00 9.89 21.77
CA ASP A 290 -1.66 11.16 21.49
C ASP A 290 -1.14 11.82 20.19
N TYR A 291 -0.37 11.08 19.40
CA TYR A 291 0.22 11.57 18.16
C TYR A 291 -0.77 11.62 17.00
N GLN A 292 -0.36 12.29 15.91
CA GLN A 292 -1.13 12.31 14.67
C GLN A 292 -1.09 10.95 13.97
N GLU A 293 -2.14 10.68 13.17
CA GLU A 293 -2.37 9.39 12.50
C GLU A 293 -1.13 8.86 11.74
N ALA A 294 -0.38 9.70 11.01
CA ALA A 294 0.82 9.24 10.31
C ALA A 294 2.00 8.88 11.23
N MET A 295 2.14 9.58 12.35
CA MET A 295 3.15 9.24 13.35
C MET A 295 2.78 7.92 14.04
N ASP A 296 1.51 7.68 14.32
CA ASP A 296 1.05 6.38 14.83
C ASP A 296 1.38 5.23 13.87
N LEU A 297 1.20 5.41 12.56
CA LEU A 297 1.64 4.42 11.56
C LEU A 297 3.14 4.17 11.64
N TYR A 298 3.93 5.24 11.81
CA TYR A 298 5.38 5.12 11.96
C TYR A 298 5.77 4.39 13.25
N LEU A 299 5.23 4.79 14.41
CA LEU A 299 5.46 4.14 15.69
C LEU A 299 5.05 2.66 15.63
N SER A 300 3.94 2.35 14.96
CA SER A 300 3.54 0.97 14.74
C SER A 300 4.63 0.17 14.01
N SER A 301 5.21 0.75 12.96
CA SER A 301 6.29 0.12 12.20
C SER A 301 7.58 -0.10 12.97
N GLN A 302 7.88 0.76 13.94
CA GLN A 302 9.15 0.75 14.66
C GLN A 302 9.08 0.07 16.03
N MET A 303 7.89 -0.02 16.63
CA MET A 303 7.74 -0.42 18.03
C MET A 303 6.85 -1.64 18.23
N CYS A 304 5.93 -1.94 17.31
CA CYS A 304 5.00 -3.04 17.50
C CYS A 304 5.59 -4.37 17.03
N ARG A 305 5.90 -5.24 17.99
CA ARG A 305 6.25 -6.64 17.72
C ARG A 305 5.02 -7.53 17.61
N SER A 306 3.96 -7.21 18.33
CA SER A 306 2.67 -7.90 18.26
C SER A 306 1.56 -6.85 18.26
N PHE A 307 0.44 -7.13 17.61
CA PHE A 307 -0.62 -6.15 17.42
C PHE A 307 -2.00 -6.77 17.63
N LEU A 308 -2.85 -6.17 18.46
CA LEU A 308 -4.26 -6.53 18.60
C LEU A 308 -5.15 -5.45 18.01
N ILE A 309 -5.99 -5.80 17.04
CA ILE A 309 -7.06 -4.93 16.55
C ILE A 309 -8.34 -5.31 17.28
N SER A 310 -8.79 -4.44 18.18
CA SER A 310 -10.01 -4.69 18.97
C SER A 310 -11.30 -4.35 18.23
N ALA A 311 -11.23 -3.40 17.30
CA ALA A 311 -12.33 -2.99 16.44
C ALA A 311 -11.98 -3.32 14.98
N THR A 312 -12.30 -4.55 14.55
CA THR A 312 -11.82 -5.12 13.28
C THR A 312 -12.35 -4.42 12.03
N MET A 313 -13.42 -3.62 12.15
CA MET A 313 -13.95 -2.79 11.06
C MET A 313 -13.15 -1.48 10.86
N SER A 314 -12.19 -1.19 11.73
CA SER A 314 -11.38 0.03 11.63
C SER A 314 -10.30 -0.12 10.56
N THR A 315 -10.44 0.60 9.45
CA THR A 315 -9.41 0.64 8.41
C THR A 315 -8.09 1.22 8.92
N PHE A 316 -8.13 2.21 9.82
CA PHE A 316 -6.92 2.74 10.44
C PHE A 316 -6.21 1.69 11.30
N GLY A 317 -6.96 0.94 12.10
CA GLY A 317 -6.42 -0.20 12.87
C GLY A 317 -5.78 -1.26 11.97
N TRP A 318 -6.39 -1.55 10.81
CA TRP A 318 -5.81 -2.46 9.83
C TRP A 318 -4.47 -1.93 9.29
N TRP A 319 -4.37 -0.64 8.97
CA TRP A 319 -3.12 -0.04 8.50
C TRP A 319 -2.04 0.00 9.57
N LEU A 320 -2.38 0.28 10.84
CA LEU A 320 -1.42 0.16 11.93
C LEU A 320 -0.83 -1.24 11.99
N ALA A 321 -1.67 -2.28 11.94
CA ALA A 321 -1.21 -3.66 11.95
C ALA A 321 -0.41 -4.05 10.68
N PHE A 322 -0.77 -3.54 9.50
CA PHE A 322 0.00 -3.74 8.27
C PHE A 322 1.46 -3.28 8.43
N PHE A 323 1.69 -2.19 9.16
CA PHE A 323 3.03 -1.68 9.41
C PHE A 323 3.79 -2.40 10.53
N ALA A 324 3.12 -3.10 11.45
CA ALA A 324 3.77 -3.81 12.54
C ALA A 324 4.88 -4.77 12.04
N LYS A 325 5.95 -4.92 12.82
CA LYS A 325 7.16 -5.64 12.40
C LYS A 325 6.90 -7.11 12.04
N ASP A 326 6.13 -7.79 12.87
CA ASP A 326 5.83 -9.21 12.71
C ASP A 326 4.37 -9.42 12.30
N GLN A 327 4.19 -9.68 11.01
CA GLN A 327 2.87 -9.95 10.43
C GLN A 327 2.28 -11.30 10.86
N SER A 328 3.08 -12.20 11.45
CA SER A 328 2.58 -13.44 12.06
C SER A 328 2.03 -13.21 13.47
N ALA A 329 2.26 -12.04 14.05
CA ALA A 329 1.81 -11.63 15.38
C ALA A 329 0.74 -10.53 15.35
N VAL A 330 -0.12 -10.54 14.34
CA VAL A 330 -1.32 -9.69 14.28
C VAL A 330 -2.55 -10.50 14.68
N TYR A 331 -3.30 -9.97 15.64
CA TYR A 331 -4.47 -10.58 16.25
C TYR A 331 -5.69 -9.68 16.09
N TYR A 332 -6.85 -10.32 16.04
CA TYR A 332 -8.13 -9.64 15.88
C TYR A 332 -9.06 -10.11 17.00
N LEU A 333 -9.71 -9.17 17.68
CA LEU A 333 -10.78 -9.53 18.60
C LEU A 333 -11.98 -9.99 17.78
N ASN A 334 -12.46 -11.21 18.02
CA ASN A 334 -13.63 -11.71 17.31
C ASN A 334 -14.85 -10.85 17.67
N VAL A 335 -15.38 -10.13 16.69
CA VAL A 335 -16.62 -9.38 16.86
C VAL A 335 -17.77 -10.38 16.67
N THR A 336 -18.52 -10.65 17.74
CA THR A 336 -19.79 -11.39 17.61
C THR A 336 -20.80 -10.49 16.91
N LEU A 337 -20.74 -10.40 15.59
CA LEU A 337 -21.71 -9.62 14.82
C LEU A 337 -23.03 -10.41 14.69
N PRO A 338 -24.20 -9.73 14.61
CA PRO A 338 -25.46 -10.37 14.24
C PRO A 338 -25.32 -11.19 12.95
N ILE A 339 -26.10 -12.25 12.77
CA ILE A 339 -25.94 -13.27 11.70
C ILE A 339 -25.80 -12.67 10.29
N ALA A 340 -26.43 -11.51 10.00
CA ALA A 340 -26.30 -10.78 8.72
C ALA A 340 -24.89 -10.23 8.41
N TYR A 341 -23.95 -10.34 9.34
CA TYR A 341 -22.61 -9.75 9.31
C TYR A 341 -21.50 -10.79 9.51
N LYS A 342 -21.86 -12.07 9.73
CA LYS A 342 -20.95 -13.15 10.14
C LYS A 342 -19.88 -13.53 9.09
N HIS A 343 -20.08 -13.14 7.82
CA HIS A 343 -19.10 -13.37 6.75
C HIS A 343 -17.95 -12.34 6.73
N ARG A 344 -17.95 -11.30 7.57
CA ARG A 344 -17.00 -10.17 7.46
C ARG A 344 -15.59 -10.42 7.99
N SER A 345 -15.39 -11.40 8.86
CA SER A 345 -14.06 -11.66 9.42
C SER A 345 -13.07 -12.07 8.32
N ASP A 346 -13.52 -12.78 7.29
CA ASP A 346 -12.64 -13.38 6.27
C ASP A 346 -12.18 -12.37 5.20
N TYR A 347 -12.66 -11.11 5.25
CA TYR A 347 -12.37 -10.09 4.24
C TYR A 347 -11.35 -9.03 4.69
N PHE A 348 -11.04 -9.00 6.00
CA PHE A 348 -9.91 -8.26 6.57
C PHE A 348 -8.72 -9.18 6.94
N MET A 349 -8.87 -10.51 6.75
CA MET A 349 -7.92 -11.58 7.14
C MET A 349 -7.08 -12.12 5.97
#